data_AF-A0A353H293-F1
#
_entry.id   AF-A0A353H293-F1
#
_cell.length_a   1.000
_cell.length_b   1.000
_cell.length_c   1.000
_cell.angle_alpha   90.00
_cell.angle_beta   90.00
_cell.angle_gamma   90.00
#
_symmetry.space_group_name_H-M   'P 1'
#
loop_
_entity.id
_entity.type
_entity.pdbx_description
1 polymer ?
#
loop_
_entity_poly.entity_id
_entity_poly.type
_entity_poly.pdbx_seq_one_letter_code
_entity_poly.pdbx_strand_id
1 'polypeptide(L)'
;MQDINEAKVLLSRAISYQIEGFEGKARVTSRLAVAAALQTLYTEWKLALPQGSALDLIKSASSCSGLPYDQQQLLQHFTQKVGENYHLPEEMDLLADAQMFIQWVNFQLNGAKES
;
A
#
# COMPACT_ATOMS: atom_id res chain seq x y z
N MET A 1 18.70 2.97 -8.01
CA MET A 1 17.31 2.99 -8.48
C MET A 1 16.66 1.74 -7.91
N GLN A 2 16.06 1.88 -6.75
CA GLN A 2 15.44 0.78 -6.04
C GLN A 2 14.11 0.51 -6.73
N ASP A 3 14.00 -0.68 -7.31
CA ASP A 3 12.84 -1.09 -8.09
C ASP A 3 11.67 -1.41 -7.14
N ILE A 4 10.48 -0.90 -7.46
CA ILE A 4 9.22 -1.20 -6.75
C ILE A 4 8.63 -2.56 -7.16
N ASN A 5 9.43 -3.41 -7.81
CA ASN A 5 9.03 -4.71 -8.34
C ASN A 5 8.33 -5.60 -7.31
N GLU A 6 8.83 -5.65 -6.07
CA GLU A 6 8.20 -6.46 -5.01
C GLU A 6 6.74 -6.04 -4.76
N ALA A 7 6.48 -4.73 -4.68
CA ALA A 7 5.12 -4.23 -4.50
C ALA A 7 4.23 -4.56 -5.71
N LYS A 8 4.76 -4.48 -6.93
CA LYS A 8 4.03 -4.83 -8.17
C LYS A 8 3.68 -6.32 -8.21
N VAL A 9 4.61 -7.19 -7.83
CA VAL A 9 4.40 -8.65 -7.73
C VAL A 9 3.32 -8.97 -6.70
N LEU A 10 3.39 -8.36 -5.52
CA LEU A 10 2.40 -8.54 -4.46
C LEU A 10 1.01 -8.05 -4.90
N LEU A 11 0.92 -6.89 -5.56
CA LEU A 11 -0.34 -6.37 -6.08
C LEU A 11 -0.96 -7.33 -7.11
N SER A 12 -0.16 -7.82 -8.06
CA SER A 12 -0.61 -8.79 -9.06
C SER A 12 -1.19 -10.05 -8.39
N ARG A 13 -0.49 -10.58 -7.38
CA ARG A 13 -0.96 -11.74 -6.60
C ARG A 13 -2.24 -11.45 -5.82
N ALA A 14 -2.38 -10.24 -5.26
CA ALA A 14 -3.59 -9.82 -4.57
C ALA A 14 -4.81 -9.80 -5.52
N ILE A 15 -4.61 -9.31 -6.75
CA ILE A 15 -5.63 -9.32 -7.80
C ILE A 15 -6.01 -10.76 -8.18
N SER A 16 -5.03 -11.66 -8.35
CA SER A 16 -5.32 -13.08 -8.61
C SER A 16 -6.18 -13.70 -7.50
N TYR A 17 -5.85 -13.43 -6.22
CA TYR A 17 -6.67 -13.91 -5.11
C TYR A 17 -8.09 -13.36 -5.12
N GLN A 18 -8.30 -12.12 -5.55
CA GLN A 18 -9.64 -11.56 -5.69
C GLN A 18 -10.43 -12.29 -6.78
N ILE A 19 -9.82 -12.53 -7.94
CA ILE A 19 -10.44 -13.25 -9.06
C ILE A 19 -10.80 -14.69 -8.66
N GLU A 20 -9.96 -15.34 -7.85
CA GLU A 20 -10.19 -16.68 -7.32
C GLU A 20 -11.20 -16.73 -6.15
N GLY A 21 -11.74 -15.58 -5.70
CA GLY A 21 -12.69 -15.49 -4.59
C GLY A 21 -12.05 -15.59 -3.19
N PHE A 22 -10.73 -15.53 -3.08
CA PHE A 22 -9.99 -15.53 -1.81
C PHE A 22 -9.83 -14.13 -1.22
N GLU A 23 -10.93 -13.45 -0.94
CA GLU A 23 -10.93 -12.03 -0.53
C GLU A 23 -10.02 -11.74 0.67
N GLY A 24 -10.03 -12.61 1.70
CA GLY A 24 -9.16 -12.44 2.86
C GLY A 24 -7.67 -12.44 2.50
N LYS A 25 -7.26 -13.30 1.57
CA LYS A 25 -5.88 -13.34 1.07
C LYS A 25 -5.57 -12.15 0.18
N ALA A 26 -6.51 -11.73 -0.66
CA ALA A 26 -6.39 -10.53 -1.49
C ALA A 26 -6.10 -9.29 -0.63
N ARG A 27 -6.87 -9.09 0.44
CA ARG A 27 -6.69 -7.98 1.39
C ARG A 27 -5.36 -7.99 2.14
N VAL A 28 -4.96 -9.16 2.64
CA VAL A 28 -3.66 -9.28 3.32
C VAL A 28 -2.52 -8.99 2.35
N THR A 29 -2.63 -9.50 1.12
CA THR A 29 -1.59 -9.36 0.11
C THR A 29 -1.52 -7.94 -0.44
N SER A 30 -2.66 -7.23 -0.60
CA SER A 30 -2.67 -5.82 -0.99
C SER A 30 -2.02 -4.93 0.07
N ARG A 31 -2.26 -5.21 1.37
CA ARG A 31 -1.55 -4.53 2.47
C ARG A 31 -0.03 -4.75 2.40
N LEU A 32 0.41 -5.97 2.10
CA LEU A 32 1.83 -6.27 1.93
C LEU A 32 2.43 -5.50 0.74
N ALA A 33 1.68 -5.39 -0.37
CA ALA A 33 2.10 -4.63 -1.53
C ALA A 33 2.34 -3.15 -1.19
N VAL A 34 1.42 -2.52 -0.45
CA VAL A 34 1.55 -1.14 0.03
C VAL A 34 2.74 -0.99 0.98
N ALA A 35 2.92 -1.92 1.91
CA ALA A 35 4.07 -1.89 2.82
C ALA A 35 5.41 -2.04 2.10
N ALA A 36 5.49 -2.86 1.05
CA ALA A 36 6.68 -2.98 0.21
C ALA A 36 6.97 -1.66 -0.53
N ALA A 37 5.93 -1.02 -1.07
CA ALA A 37 6.07 0.29 -1.72
C ALA A 37 6.55 1.37 -0.75
N LEU A 38 5.99 1.43 0.46
CA LEU A 38 6.43 2.34 1.52
C LEU A 38 7.90 2.10 1.92
N GLN A 39 8.32 0.84 2.02
CA GLN A 39 9.71 0.50 2.34
C GLN A 39 10.68 1.03 1.30
N THR A 40 10.38 0.82 0.01
CA THR A 40 11.18 1.35 -1.09
C THR A 40 11.21 2.88 -1.06
N LEU A 41 10.05 3.53 -0.88
CA LEU A 41 9.94 4.99 -0.82
C LEU A 41 10.77 5.57 0.32
N TYR A 42 10.61 5.05 1.54
CA TYR A 42 11.31 5.55 2.72
C TYR A 42 12.82 5.33 2.60
N THR A 43 13.24 4.20 2.01
CA THR A 43 14.67 3.96 1.75
C THR A 43 15.25 5.00 0.79
N GLU A 44 14.57 5.27 -0.31
CA GLU A 44 15.01 6.27 -1.30
C GLU A 44 14.96 7.70 -0.76
N TRP A 45 13.96 8.02 0.07
CA TRP A 45 13.86 9.30 0.78
C TRP A 45 14.79 9.40 1.99
N LYS A 46 15.58 8.34 2.29
CA LYS A 46 16.48 8.26 3.45
C LYS A 46 15.77 8.51 4.78
N LEU A 47 14.51 8.12 4.87
CA LEU A 47 13.71 8.15 6.08
C LEU A 47 13.93 6.88 6.90
N ALA A 48 13.80 7.00 8.22
CA ALA A 48 13.86 5.84 9.10
C ALA A 48 12.67 4.92 8.84
N LEU A 49 12.94 3.65 8.56
CA LEU A 49 11.91 2.62 8.53
C LEU A 49 11.52 2.26 9.97
N PRO A 50 10.25 2.47 10.37
CA PRO A 50 9.79 1.99 11.67
C PRO A 50 9.96 0.47 11.75
N GLN A 51 10.42 -0.02 12.89
CA GLN A 51 10.48 -1.45 13.19
C GLN A 51 9.06 -1.96 13.47
N GLY A 52 8.66 -3.08 12.85
CA GLY A 52 7.34 -3.66 13.10
C GLY A 52 6.77 -4.41 11.91
N SER A 53 5.47 -4.71 11.99
CA SER A 53 4.73 -5.36 10.92
C SER A 53 4.43 -4.40 9.77
N ALA A 54 4.01 -4.94 8.63
CA ALA A 54 3.48 -4.15 7.50
C ALA A 54 2.36 -3.18 7.94
N LEU A 55 1.52 -3.60 8.90
CA LEU A 55 0.45 -2.76 9.42
C LEU A 55 0.99 -1.60 10.26
N ASP A 56 2.06 -1.81 11.03
CA ASP A 56 2.66 -0.76 11.86
C ASP A 56 3.34 0.31 10.99
N LEU A 57 4.01 -0.12 9.93
CA LEU A 57 4.58 0.78 8.91
C LEU A 57 3.48 1.64 8.28
N ILE A 58 2.38 1.03 7.83
CA ILE A 58 1.27 1.74 7.19
C ILE A 58 0.60 2.72 8.17
N LYS A 59 0.38 2.32 9.43
CA LYS A 59 -0.17 3.21 10.46
C LYS A 59 0.71 4.44 10.66
N SER A 60 2.02 4.23 10.82
CA SER A 60 2.99 5.33 10.96
C SER A 60 2.95 6.27 9.76
N ALA A 61 2.98 5.71 8.55
CA ALA A 61 2.93 6.47 7.30
C ALA A 61 1.61 7.24 7.11
N SER A 62 0.47 6.68 7.52
CA SER A 62 -0.86 7.32 7.41
C SER A 62 -1.00 8.61 8.24
N SER A 63 -0.08 8.83 9.19
CA SER A 63 0.02 10.06 10.01
C SER A 63 1.25 10.92 9.68
N CYS A 64 2.03 10.53 8.67
CA CYS A 64 3.27 11.21 8.33
C CYS A 64 3.00 12.46 7.48
N SER A 65 3.39 13.64 7.99
CA SER A 65 3.24 14.93 7.29
C SER A 65 4.07 15.03 5.99
N GLY A 66 5.00 14.10 5.76
CA GLY A 66 5.78 14.03 4.53
C GLY A 66 5.03 13.43 3.33
N LEU A 67 3.87 12.81 3.56
CA LEU A 67 3.03 12.29 2.49
C LEU A 67 1.92 13.28 2.13
N PRO A 68 1.57 13.42 0.84
CA PRO A 68 0.38 14.15 0.41
C PRO A 68 -0.91 13.63 1.09
N TYR A 69 -1.89 14.51 1.32
CA TYR A 69 -3.11 14.19 2.07
C TYR A 69 -3.92 13.05 1.45
N ASP A 70 -4.05 13.05 0.12
CA ASP A 70 -4.68 11.98 -0.66
C ASP A 70 -4.01 10.62 -0.40
N GLN A 71 -2.68 10.58 -0.36
CA GLN A 71 -1.93 9.35 -0.08
C GLN A 71 -2.10 8.90 1.37
N GLN A 72 -2.18 9.83 2.33
CA GLN A 72 -2.50 9.51 3.72
C GLN A 72 -3.90 8.88 3.84
N GLN A 73 -4.90 9.40 3.13
CA GLN A 73 -6.26 8.84 3.13
C GLN A 73 -6.29 7.40 2.60
N LEU A 74 -5.60 7.11 1.48
CA LEU A 74 -5.46 5.75 0.97
C LEU A 74 -4.86 4.81 2.04
N LEU A 75 -3.79 5.24 2.71
CA LEU A 75 -3.15 4.44 3.76
C LEU A 75 -4.06 4.21 4.97
N GLN A 76 -4.91 5.18 5.32
CA GLN A 76 -5.85 5.04 6.43
C GLN A 76 -6.84 3.89 6.22
N HIS A 77 -7.29 3.65 4.98
CA HIS A 77 -8.20 2.52 4.66
C HIS A 77 -7.58 1.17 5.06
N PHE A 78 -6.28 0.98 4.87
CA PHE A 78 -5.58 -0.25 5.26
C PHE A 78 -5.42 -0.43 6.78
N THR A 79 -5.58 0.64 7.55
CA THR A 79 -5.50 0.63 9.02
C THR A 79 -6.84 0.36 9.70
N GLN A 80 -7.95 0.51 8.97
CA GLN A 80 -9.27 0.31 9.53
C GLN A 80 -9.45 -1.16 9.95
N LYS A 81 -10.00 -1.34 11.16
CA LYS A 81 -10.39 -2.67 11.62
C LYS A 81 -11.57 -3.15 10.78
N VAL A 82 -11.49 -4.39 10.31
CA VAL A 82 -12.67 -5.08 9.77
C VAL A 82 -13.77 -5.09 10.85
N GLY A 83 -15.02 -4.90 10.46
CA GLY A 83 -16.14 -4.90 11.39
C GLY A 83 -16.33 -6.27 12.08
N GLU A 84 -17.29 -6.38 12.99
CA GLU A 84 -17.54 -7.59 13.80
C GLU A 84 -17.75 -8.88 12.97
N ASN A 85 -18.11 -8.74 11.68
CA ASN A 85 -18.29 -9.83 10.73
C ASN A 85 -17.07 -10.11 9.82
N TYR A 86 -15.89 -9.53 10.11
CA TYR A 86 -14.67 -9.62 9.29
C TYR A 86 -14.79 -9.10 7.85
N HIS A 87 -15.91 -8.47 7.51
CA HIS A 87 -16.10 -7.74 6.25
C HIS A 87 -15.55 -6.32 6.39
N LEU A 88 -14.95 -5.82 5.31
CA LEU A 88 -14.78 -4.37 5.18
C LEU A 88 -16.16 -3.74 4.93
N PRO A 89 -16.34 -2.47 5.30
CA PRO A 89 -17.35 -1.62 4.69
C PRO A 89 -17.36 -1.82 3.16
N GLU A 90 -18.53 -2.04 2.57
CA GLU A 90 -18.69 -2.31 1.12
C GLU A 90 -18.08 -1.20 0.24
N GLU A 91 -17.86 -0.02 0.82
CA GLU A 91 -17.33 1.17 0.15
C GLU A 91 -15.80 1.18 -0.01
N MET A 92 -15.06 0.26 0.61
CA MET A 92 -13.58 0.25 0.54
C MET A 92 -13.03 -0.81 -0.43
N ASP A 93 -12.41 -0.34 -1.52
CA ASP A 93 -11.63 -1.17 -2.44
C ASP A 93 -10.12 -1.05 -2.14
N LEU A 94 -9.64 -1.92 -1.25
CA LEU A 94 -8.23 -1.97 -0.88
C LEU A 94 -7.29 -2.38 -2.03
N LEU A 95 -7.80 -2.97 -3.12
CA LEU A 95 -6.96 -3.28 -4.28
C LEU A 95 -6.76 -2.03 -5.14
N ALA A 96 -7.85 -1.28 -5.37
CA ALA A 96 -7.77 0.01 -6.04
C ALA A 96 -6.86 0.99 -5.26
N ASP A 97 -7.02 1.06 -3.93
CA ASP A 97 -6.17 1.92 -3.10
C ASP A 97 -4.69 1.51 -3.18
N ALA A 98 -4.40 0.20 -3.14
CA ALA A 98 -3.03 -0.30 -3.27
C ALA A 98 -2.45 0.06 -4.65
N GLN A 99 -3.25 -0.07 -5.71
CA GLN A 99 -2.83 0.28 -7.06
C GLN A 99 -2.51 1.78 -7.18
N MET A 100 -3.40 2.65 -6.70
CA MET A 100 -3.21 4.10 -6.72
C MET A 100 -1.95 4.50 -5.95
N PHE A 101 -1.75 3.95 -4.75
CA PHE A 101 -0.59 4.24 -3.93
C PHE A 101 0.72 3.77 -4.58
N ILE A 102 0.75 2.53 -5.12
CA ILE A 102 1.93 1.99 -5.81
C ILE A 102 2.28 2.80 -7.06
N GLN A 103 1.28 3.25 -7.82
CA GLN A 103 1.50 4.13 -8.98
C GLN A 103 2.11 5.46 -8.55
N TRP A 104 1.57 6.07 -7.49
CA TRP A 104 2.12 7.30 -6.95
C TRP A 104 3.57 7.13 -6.48
N VAL A 105 3.89 6.06 -5.72
CA VAL A 105 5.28 5.78 -5.33
C VAL A 105 6.18 5.57 -6.55
N ASN A 106 5.72 4.80 -7.54
CA ASN A 106 6.48 4.58 -8.78
C ASN A 106 6.77 5.91 -9.50
N PHE A 107 5.82 6.85 -9.50
CA PHE A 107 6.02 8.19 -10.05
C PHE A 107 7.05 9.00 -9.23
N GLN A 108 6.97 8.98 -7.89
CA GLN A 108 7.93 9.68 -7.02
C GLN A 108 9.37 9.16 -7.20
N LEU A 109 9.54 7.85 -7.35
CA LEU A 109 10.86 7.23 -7.47
C LEU A 109 11.49 7.39 -8.86
N ASN A 110 10.66 7.45 -9.91
CA ASN A 110 11.14 7.50 -11.29
C ASN A 110 11.07 8.88 -11.94
N GLY A 111 10.42 9.85 -11.28
CA GLY A 111 10.37 11.28 -11.61
C GLY A 111 10.30 11.60 -13.11
N ALA A 112 9.10 11.88 -13.63
CA ALA A 112 8.88 12.60 -14.89
C ALA A 112 9.81 12.26 -16.07
N LYS A 113 10.16 10.98 -16.28
CA LYS A 113 10.94 10.53 -17.45
C LYS A 113 10.13 10.44 -18.75
N GLU A 114 8.98 11.09 -18.79
CA GLU A 114 8.20 11.34 -20.00
C GLU A 114 7.89 12.84 -20.04
N SER A 115 8.85 13.61 -20.55
CA SER A 115 8.63 14.96 -21.09
C SER A 115 9.33 15.01 -22.44
#